data_AF-A0A0M1JE35-F1
#
_entry.id   AF-A0A0M1JE35-F1
#
_cell.length_a   1.000
_cell.length_b   1.000
_cell.length_c   1.000
_cell.angle_alpha   90.00
_cell.angle_beta   90.00
_cell.angle_gamma   90.00
#
_symmetry.space_group_name_H-M   'P 1'
#
loop_
_entity.id
_entity.type
_entity.pdbx_description
1 polymer ?
#
loop_
_entity_poly.entity_id
_entity_poly.type
_entity_poly.pdbx_seq_one_letter_code
_entity_poly.pdbx_strand_id
1 'polypeptide(L)'
;RWIISELQVTISSMRYAIESYRFDLATQNIYAFTWDKYCDWYLELSKPVLNNPEAVAAAKAGTRRTLVQVLEVLLRLAHPLIPFITEEIWQRIAPLAGVSGATIMLQPYPAVCSELDDPLATAEMNWVMRCIQGIRRIKGEMNIPLSRPVPIILVNTTEQEANWAITAKPYLDFLTHTKSITLLGANDPTPESAIALVGDMQILIPLAGLIDKAAELKRLNKELLRLRNDLERINAKLNNPSFIEKAPAAVVTKEQARLAEITLGVENLEAQAEKIKAL
;
A
#
# COMPACT_ATOMS: atom_id res chain seq x y z
N ARG A 1 3.31 -14.59 10.89
CA ARG A 1 4.40 -13.99 11.71
C ARG A 1 4.27 -12.49 11.74
N TRP A 2 4.58 -11.77 10.65
CA TRP A 2 4.47 -10.30 10.57
C TRP A 2 3.22 -9.68 11.23
N ILE A 3 2.01 -10.03 10.78
CA ILE A 3 0.79 -9.42 11.34
C ILE A 3 0.59 -9.69 12.85
N ILE A 4 1.17 -10.78 13.36
CA ILE A 4 1.09 -11.14 14.78
C ILE A 4 2.02 -10.23 15.60
N SER A 5 3.23 -9.95 15.08
CA SER A 5 4.16 -8.97 15.67
C SER A 5 3.57 -7.56 15.62
N GLU A 6 3.01 -7.12 14.48
CA GLU A 6 2.31 -5.82 14.37
C GLU A 6 1.12 -5.72 15.34
N LEU A 7 0.41 -6.83 15.57
CA LEU A 7 -0.68 -6.89 16.54
C LEU A 7 -0.15 -6.67 17.97
N GLN A 8 1.04 -7.19 18.33
CA GLN A 8 1.63 -6.94 19.66
C GLN A 8 1.93 -5.46 19.87
N VAL A 9 2.49 -4.78 18.86
CA VAL A 9 2.72 -3.34 18.88
C VAL A 9 1.38 -2.61 19.09
N THR A 10 0.35 -3.00 18.34
CA THR A 10 -0.98 -2.40 18.43
C THR A 10 -1.62 -2.61 19.79
N ILE A 11 -1.51 -3.81 20.37
CA ILE A 11 -1.99 -4.10 21.73
C ILE A 11 -1.30 -3.16 22.72
N SER A 12 0.03 -3.02 22.65
CA SER A 12 0.78 -2.12 23.52
C SER A 12 0.29 -0.67 23.43
N SER A 13 0.17 -0.14 22.21
CA SER A 13 -0.30 1.22 21.96
C SER A 13 -1.75 1.44 22.39
N MET A 14 -2.63 0.45 22.19
CA MET A 14 -4.01 0.49 22.65
C MET A 14 -4.11 0.51 24.18
N ARG A 15 -3.33 -0.32 24.86
CA ARG A 15 -3.30 -0.35 26.33
C ARG A 15 -2.84 0.98 26.90
N TYR A 16 -1.73 1.53 26.40
CA TYR A 16 -1.24 2.85 26.81
C TYR A 16 -2.30 3.93 26.61
N ALA A 17 -2.96 3.95 25.45
CA ALA A 17 -3.98 4.94 25.14
C ALA A 17 -5.19 4.85 26.07
N ILE A 18 -5.68 3.65 26.36
CA ILE A 18 -6.80 3.43 27.28
C ILE A 18 -6.41 3.77 28.73
N GLU A 19 -5.25 3.30 29.20
CA GLU A 19 -4.75 3.55 30.56
C GLU A 19 -4.47 5.04 30.80
N SER A 20 -4.11 5.79 29.75
CA SER A 20 -3.87 7.24 29.80
C SER A 20 -5.09 8.09 29.44
N TYR A 21 -6.28 7.49 29.28
CA TYR A 21 -7.53 8.17 28.86
C TYR A 21 -7.44 8.92 27.52
N ARG A 22 -6.49 8.55 26.66
CA ARG A 22 -6.29 9.09 25.31
C ARG A 22 -7.07 8.30 24.27
N PHE A 23 -8.40 8.37 24.36
CA PHE A 23 -9.31 7.67 23.43
C PHE A 23 -9.16 8.12 21.97
N ASP A 24 -8.67 9.34 21.74
CA ASP A 24 -8.27 9.83 20.43
C ASP A 24 -7.12 9.00 19.84
N LEU A 25 -6.08 8.70 20.64
CA LEU A 25 -4.98 7.83 20.23
C LEU A 25 -5.46 6.38 20.06
N ALA A 26 -6.32 5.88 20.95
CA ALA A 26 -6.89 4.54 20.81
C ALA A 26 -7.65 4.38 19.49
N THR A 27 -8.45 5.39 19.12
CA THR A 27 -9.20 5.42 17.86
C THR A 27 -8.27 5.45 16.65
N GLN A 28 -7.20 6.24 16.68
CA GLN A 28 -6.22 6.29 15.59
C GLN A 28 -5.48 4.96 15.44
N ASN A 29 -5.02 4.37 16.56
CA ASN A 29 -4.27 3.11 16.56
C ASN A 29 -5.12 1.94 16.02
N ILE A 30 -6.38 1.82 16.49
CA ILE A 30 -7.25 0.73 16.05
C ILE A 30 -7.62 0.88 14.58
N TYR A 31 -7.84 2.11 14.11
CA TYR A 31 -8.13 2.40 12.72
C TYR A 31 -6.94 2.03 11.83
N ALA A 32 -5.74 2.53 12.17
CA ALA A 32 -4.51 2.28 11.41
C ALA A 32 -4.19 0.77 11.32
N PHE A 33 -4.33 0.01 12.42
CA PHE A 33 -4.11 -1.43 12.34
C PHE A 33 -5.17 -2.14 11.50
N THR A 34 -6.46 -1.81 11.69
CA THR A 34 -7.56 -2.44 10.95
C THR A 34 -7.42 -2.20 9.46
N TRP A 35 -7.25 -0.95 9.06
CA TRP A 35 -7.26 -0.54 7.66
C TRP A 35 -5.90 -0.79 7.02
N ASP A 36 -4.87 -0.11 7.52
CA ASP A 36 -3.58 -0.02 6.84
C ASP A 36 -2.74 -1.29 6.98
N LYS A 37 -3.01 -2.15 7.97
CA LYS A 37 -2.22 -3.38 8.21
C LYS A 37 -3.02 -4.63 7.90
N TYR A 38 -4.17 -4.80 8.55
CA TYR A 38 -4.95 -6.02 8.42
C TYR A 38 -5.64 -6.09 7.06
N CYS A 39 -6.45 -5.08 6.70
CA CYS A 39 -7.22 -5.08 5.45
C CYS A 39 -6.36 -4.86 4.21
N ASP A 40 -5.60 -3.77 4.14
CA ASP A 40 -4.87 -3.38 2.93
C ASP A 40 -3.74 -4.34 2.58
N TRP A 41 -3.09 -4.93 3.60
CA TRP A 41 -1.94 -5.80 3.40
C TRP A 41 -2.22 -7.24 3.78
N TYR A 42 -2.58 -7.54 5.04
CA TYR A 42 -2.60 -8.93 5.48
C TYR A 42 -3.66 -9.77 4.77
N LEU A 43 -4.87 -9.23 4.54
CA LEU A 43 -5.90 -9.91 3.76
C LEU A 43 -5.40 -10.17 2.33
N GLU A 44 -4.83 -9.17 1.67
CA GLU A 44 -4.32 -9.30 0.30
C GLU A 44 -3.17 -10.31 0.18
N LEU A 45 -2.23 -10.28 1.13
CA LEU A 45 -1.09 -11.21 1.22
C LEU A 45 -1.51 -12.64 1.59
N SER A 46 -2.70 -12.83 2.14
CA SER A 46 -3.24 -14.17 2.44
C SER A 46 -3.83 -14.86 1.19
N LYS A 47 -4.30 -14.09 0.20
CA LYS A 47 -4.98 -14.60 -1.00
C LYS A 47 -4.12 -15.56 -1.83
N PRO A 48 -2.81 -15.35 -2.07
CA PRO A 48 -1.98 -16.28 -2.81
C PRO A 48 -1.99 -17.70 -2.22
N VAL A 49 -2.05 -17.81 -0.89
CA VAL A 49 -2.10 -19.12 -0.21
C VAL A 49 -3.51 -19.70 -0.24
N LEU A 50 -4.53 -18.88 0.03
CA LEU A 50 -5.92 -19.35 0.13
C LEU A 50 -6.52 -19.74 -1.23
N ASN A 51 -6.18 -19.00 -2.29
CA ASN A 51 -6.73 -19.18 -3.63
C ASN A 51 -5.93 -20.18 -4.47
N ASN A 52 -4.72 -20.56 -4.05
CA ASN A 52 -3.92 -21.55 -4.76
C ASN A 52 -4.42 -22.98 -4.46
N PRO A 53 -4.96 -23.73 -5.43
CA PRO A 53 -5.42 -25.10 -5.22
C PRO A 53 -4.30 -26.04 -4.72
N GLU A 54 -3.07 -25.80 -5.18
CA GLU A 54 -1.88 -26.62 -4.91
C GLU A 54 -1.18 -26.27 -3.60
N ALA A 55 -1.58 -25.19 -2.93
CA ALA A 55 -0.98 -24.83 -1.64
C ALA A 55 -1.24 -25.91 -0.58
N VAL A 56 -0.17 -26.29 0.12
CA VAL A 56 -0.16 -27.33 1.15
C VAL A 56 -1.25 -27.06 2.19
N ALA A 57 -1.98 -28.11 2.59
CA ALA A 57 -3.12 -28.01 3.51
C ALA A 57 -2.74 -27.29 4.83
N ALA A 58 -1.55 -27.57 5.37
CA ALA A 58 -1.03 -26.92 6.58
C ALA A 58 -0.85 -25.40 6.40
N ALA A 59 -0.40 -24.94 5.23
CA ALA A 59 -0.24 -23.50 4.95
C ALA A 59 -1.61 -22.80 4.88
N LYS A 60 -2.61 -23.42 4.24
CA LYS A 60 -3.99 -22.92 4.22
C LYS A 60 -4.58 -22.85 5.63
N ALA A 61 -4.40 -23.91 6.41
CA ALA A 61 -4.88 -23.96 7.79
C ALA A 61 -4.21 -22.89 8.67
N GLY A 62 -2.89 -22.73 8.58
CA GLY A 62 -2.14 -21.69 9.31
C GLY A 62 -2.58 -20.28 8.93
N THR A 63 -2.81 -20.02 7.64
CA THR A 63 -3.29 -18.72 7.14
C THR A 63 -4.69 -18.41 7.67
N ARG A 64 -5.65 -19.35 7.54
CA ARG A 64 -7.02 -19.19 8.06
C ARG A 64 -7.03 -18.99 9.58
N ARG A 65 -6.25 -19.79 10.30
CA ARG A 65 -6.13 -19.67 11.76
C ARG A 65 -5.62 -18.28 12.15
N THR A 66 -4.56 -17.81 11.50
CA THR A 66 -4.00 -16.49 11.81
C THR A 66 -4.99 -15.36 11.49
N LEU A 67 -5.67 -15.41 10.35
CA LEU A 67 -6.70 -14.44 9.98
C LEU A 67 -7.79 -14.30 11.06
N VAL A 68 -8.32 -15.44 11.50
CA VAL A 68 -9.40 -15.50 12.48
C VAL A 68 -8.92 -15.10 13.88
N GLN A 69 -7.74 -15.56 14.30
CA GLN A 69 -7.18 -15.21 15.62
C GLN A 69 -6.85 -13.72 15.72
N VAL A 70 -6.26 -13.14 14.68
CA VAL A 70 -5.96 -11.69 14.66
C VAL A 70 -7.26 -10.88 14.65
N LEU A 71 -8.27 -11.30 13.88
CA LEU A 71 -9.57 -10.64 13.86
C LEU A 71 -10.26 -10.70 15.22
N GLU A 72 -10.23 -11.85 15.90
CA GLU A 72 -10.80 -12.00 17.24
C GLU A 72 -10.18 -11.01 18.24
N VAL A 73 -8.85 -10.91 18.26
CA VAL A 73 -8.13 -9.97 19.14
C VAL A 73 -8.43 -8.53 18.77
N LEU A 74 -8.48 -8.23 17.47
CA LEU A 74 -8.81 -6.90 16.94
C LEU A 74 -10.20 -6.44 17.41
N LEU A 75 -11.19 -7.33 17.37
CA LEU A 75 -12.55 -7.05 17.86
C LEU A 75 -12.55 -6.75 19.36
N ARG A 76 -11.78 -7.49 20.17
CA ARG A 76 -11.65 -7.22 21.60
C ARG A 76 -10.98 -5.87 21.89
N LEU A 77 -9.95 -5.50 21.13
CA LEU A 77 -9.31 -4.18 21.23
C LEU A 77 -10.27 -3.05 20.86
N ALA A 78 -11.11 -3.25 19.84
CA ALA A 78 -12.02 -2.23 19.33
C ALA A 78 -13.32 -2.10 20.14
N HIS A 79 -13.70 -3.13 20.91
CA HIS A 79 -14.98 -3.17 21.62
C HIS A 79 -15.28 -1.98 22.53
N PRO A 80 -14.32 -1.44 23.32
CA PRO A 80 -14.57 -0.24 24.13
C PRO A 80 -14.99 0.99 23.33
N LEU A 81 -14.72 1.04 22.01
CA LEU A 81 -15.01 2.16 21.13
C LEU A 81 -16.26 1.91 20.27
N ILE A 82 -16.45 0.68 19.79
CA ILE A 82 -17.50 0.31 18.82
C ILE A 82 -18.25 -0.98 19.25
N PRO A 83 -18.97 -0.96 20.38
CA PRO A 83 -19.37 -2.18 21.10
C PRO A 83 -20.38 -3.05 20.35
N PHE A 84 -21.36 -2.45 19.67
CA PHE A 84 -22.45 -3.22 19.06
C PHE A 84 -21.98 -4.08 17.88
N ILE A 85 -21.22 -3.48 16.96
CA ILE A 85 -20.75 -4.20 15.78
C ILE A 85 -19.64 -5.20 16.12
N THR A 86 -18.79 -4.88 17.10
CA THR A 86 -17.74 -5.81 17.54
C THR A 86 -18.33 -7.03 18.24
N GLU A 87 -19.37 -6.86 19.06
CA GLU A 87 -20.12 -7.98 19.67
C GLU A 87 -20.73 -8.88 18.58
N GLU A 88 -21.44 -8.28 17.62
CA GLU A 88 -22.10 -9.02 16.55
C GLU A 88 -21.14 -9.91 15.76
N ILE A 89 -19.99 -9.34 15.36
CA ILE A 89 -18.97 -10.06 14.59
C ILE A 89 -18.27 -11.09 15.48
N TRP A 90 -17.90 -10.72 16.71
CA TRP A 90 -17.13 -11.59 17.60
C TRP A 90 -17.86 -12.88 17.95
N GLN A 91 -19.18 -12.84 18.14
CA GLN A 91 -19.99 -14.04 18.38
C GLN A 91 -19.86 -15.09 17.26
N ARG A 92 -19.60 -14.67 16.02
CA ARG A 92 -19.36 -15.58 14.89
C ARG A 92 -17.91 -16.02 14.77
N ILE A 93 -16.97 -15.14 15.10
CA ILE A 93 -15.53 -15.33 14.89
C ILE A 93 -14.87 -16.08 16.04
N ALA A 94 -15.27 -15.82 17.29
CA ALA A 94 -14.65 -16.39 18.49
C ALA A 94 -14.59 -17.93 18.49
N PRO A 95 -15.67 -18.67 18.12
CA PRO A 95 -15.60 -20.14 18.06
C PRO A 95 -14.56 -20.65 17.06
N LEU A 96 -14.39 -19.94 15.93
CA LEU A 96 -13.40 -20.28 14.91
C LEU A 96 -11.97 -19.98 15.40
N ALA A 97 -11.81 -19.01 16.31
CA ALA A 97 -10.54 -18.67 16.95
C ALA A 97 -10.21 -19.59 18.14
N GLY A 98 -11.13 -20.46 18.55
CA GLY A 98 -11.01 -21.28 19.76
C GLY A 98 -11.28 -20.51 21.06
N VAL A 99 -11.99 -19.38 20.97
CA VAL A 99 -12.41 -18.54 22.11
C VAL A 99 -13.90 -18.77 22.36
N SER A 100 -14.31 -18.75 23.63
CA SER A 100 -15.71 -18.92 24.02
C SER A 100 -16.13 -17.91 25.08
N GLY A 101 -17.42 -17.62 25.14
CA GLY A 101 -18.03 -16.74 26.13
C GLY A 101 -19.36 -16.18 25.64
N ALA A 102 -20.21 -15.74 26.58
CA ALA A 102 -21.54 -15.24 26.25
C ALA A 102 -21.51 -13.84 25.59
N THR A 103 -20.48 -13.04 25.86
CA THR A 103 -20.32 -11.67 25.34
C THR A 103 -18.84 -11.33 25.24
N ILE A 104 -18.47 -10.54 24.23
CA ILE A 104 -17.11 -10.00 24.10
C ILE A 104 -16.76 -9.04 25.24
N MET A 105 -17.75 -8.36 25.82
CA MET A 105 -17.57 -7.36 26.88
C MET A 105 -16.94 -7.94 28.15
N LEU A 106 -17.13 -9.23 28.40
CA LEU A 106 -16.58 -9.95 29.57
C LEU A 106 -15.28 -10.70 29.27
N GLN A 107 -14.75 -10.60 28.05
CA GLN A 107 -13.49 -11.25 27.70
C GLN A 107 -12.29 -10.50 28.29
N PRO A 108 -11.20 -11.22 28.62
CA PRO A 108 -9.95 -10.58 29.00
C PRO A 108 -9.49 -9.59 27.93
N TYR A 109 -9.16 -8.38 28.35
CA TYR A 109 -8.58 -7.40 27.42
C TYR A 109 -7.20 -7.89 26.96
N PRO A 110 -6.88 -7.82 25.64
CA PRO A 110 -5.63 -8.33 25.11
C PRO A 110 -4.38 -7.79 25.85
N ALA A 111 -3.40 -8.67 26.03
CA ALA A 111 -2.12 -8.38 26.67
C ALA A 111 -0.98 -8.65 25.69
N VAL A 112 0.09 -7.87 25.80
CA VAL A 112 1.28 -8.00 24.96
C VAL A 112 1.99 -9.30 25.30
N CYS A 113 2.39 -10.05 24.28
CA CYS A 113 3.25 -11.22 24.40
C CYS A 113 4.54 -10.97 23.62
N SER A 114 5.65 -10.70 24.33
CA SER A 114 6.95 -10.39 23.73
C SER A 114 7.53 -11.55 22.92
N GLU A 115 7.14 -12.79 23.20
CA GLU A 115 7.56 -13.98 22.44
C GLU A 115 7.00 -14.01 21.02
N LEU A 116 5.94 -13.24 20.75
CA LEU A 116 5.32 -13.12 19.43
C LEU A 116 5.89 -11.96 18.61
N ASP A 117 6.85 -11.21 19.17
CA ASP A 117 7.57 -10.20 18.41
C ASP A 117 8.55 -10.87 17.44
N ASP A 118 8.56 -10.40 16.19
CA ASP A 118 9.39 -10.96 15.12
C ASP A 118 9.90 -9.83 14.23
N PRO A 119 10.98 -9.13 14.65
CA PRO A 119 11.54 -8.01 13.89
C PRO A 119 12.02 -8.41 12.50
N LEU A 120 12.45 -9.67 12.33
CA LEU A 120 12.91 -10.18 11.03
C LEU A 120 11.75 -10.35 10.05
N ALA A 121 10.63 -10.94 10.48
CA ALA A 121 9.43 -11.03 9.64
C ALA A 121 8.86 -9.64 9.33
N THR A 122 8.97 -8.70 10.26
CA THR A 122 8.55 -7.31 10.04
C THR A 122 9.44 -6.59 9.03
N ALA A 123 10.76 -6.75 9.11
CA ALA A 123 11.69 -6.20 8.13
C ALA A 123 11.46 -6.78 6.72
N GLU A 124 11.31 -8.11 6.62
CA GLU A 124 10.99 -8.81 5.38
C GLU A 124 9.71 -8.26 4.75
N MET A 125 8.60 -8.23 5.50
CA MET A 125 7.33 -7.80 4.95
C MET A 125 7.31 -6.32 4.59
N ASN A 126 7.98 -5.46 5.35
CA ASN A 126 8.16 -4.06 4.99
C ASN A 126 8.95 -3.89 3.69
N TRP A 127 9.96 -4.74 3.45
CA TRP A 127 10.65 -4.79 2.17
C TRP A 127 9.70 -5.22 1.03
N VAL A 128 8.93 -6.29 1.23
CA VAL A 128 7.93 -6.77 0.24
C VAL A 128 6.92 -5.69 -0.11
N MET A 129 6.37 -4.98 0.88
CA MET A 129 5.40 -3.90 0.67
C MET A 129 6.00 -2.76 -0.15
N ARG A 130 7.23 -2.33 0.17
CA ARG A 130 7.94 -1.30 -0.60
C ARG A 130 8.19 -1.73 -2.04
N CYS A 131 8.53 -2.99 -2.27
CA CYS A 131 8.67 -3.54 -3.61
C CYS A 131 7.35 -3.49 -4.38
N ILE A 132 6.25 -3.95 -3.77
CA ILE A 132 4.91 -3.93 -4.38
C ILE A 132 4.48 -2.51 -4.73
N GLN A 133 4.66 -1.57 -3.80
CA GLN A 133 4.35 -0.16 -4.01
C GLN A 133 5.22 0.44 -5.12
N GLY A 134 6.51 0.16 -5.15
CA GLY A 134 7.42 0.61 -6.21
C GLY A 134 7.01 0.11 -7.59
N ILE A 135 6.68 -1.17 -7.71
CA ILE A 135 6.20 -1.76 -8.97
C ILE A 135 4.86 -1.14 -9.41
N ARG A 136 3.90 -1.01 -8.49
CA ARG A 136 2.59 -0.40 -8.78
C ARG A 136 2.72 1.07 -9.18
N ARG A 137 3.63 1.81 -8.53
CA ARG A 137 3.96 3.19 -8.87
C ARG A 137 4.51 3.29 -10.29
N ILE A 138 5.52 2.48 -10.64
CA ILE A 138 6.04 2.45 -12.01
C ILE A 138 4.92 2.13 -13.01
N LYS A 139 4.09 1.12 -12.73
CA LYS A 139 2.97 0.80 -13.63
C LYS A 139 2.01 1.96 -13.81
N GLY A 140 1.64 2.66 -12.73
CA GLY A 140 0.79 3.84 -12.79
C GLY A 140 1.42 4.99 -13.58
N GLU A 141 2.67 5.33 -13.25
CA GLU A 141 3.44 6.37 -13.94
C GLU A 141 3.57 6.07 -15.43
N MET A 142 3.83 4.81 -15.79
CA MET A 142 4.04 4.41 -17.18
C MET A 142 2.75 3.99 -17.90
N ASN A 143 1.58 4.22 -17.27
CA ASN A 143 0.25 3.86 -17.79
C ASN A 143 0.14 2.38 -18.21
N ILE A 144 0.84 1.50 -17.50
CA ILE A 144 0.79 0.04 -17.66
C ILE A 144 -0.34 -0.50 -16.78
N PRO A 145 -1.32 -1.24 -17.33
CA PRO A 145 -2.37 -1.85 -16.52
C PRO A 145 -1.79 -2.72 -15.40
N LEU A 146 -2.33 -2.61 -14.17
CA LEU A 146 -1.84 -3.39 -13.03
C LEU A 146 -1.86 -4.90 -13.29
N SER A 147 -2.84 -5.39 -14.05
CA SER A 147 -3.01 -6.79 -14.44
C SER A 147 -2.02 -7.27 -15.50
N ARG A 148 -1.33 -6.38 -16.22
CA ARG A 148 -0.41 -6.76 -17.29
C ARG A 148 0.87 -7.36 -16.69
N PRO A 149 1.26 -8.59 -17.06
CA PRO A 149 2.50 -9.17 -16.57
C PRO A 149 3.74 -8.39 -17.01
N VAL A 150 4.65 -8.10 -16.07
CA VAL A 150 5.89 -7.35 -16.34
C VAL A 150 7.14 -8.09 -15.82
N PRO A 151 8.25 -8.12 -16.57
CA PRO A 151 9.52 -8.59 -16.03
C PRO A 151 10.05 -7.57 -15.01
N ILE A 152 10.57 -8.08 -13.89
CA ILE A 152 11.22 -7.28 -12.85
C ILE A 152 12.70 -7.66 -12.80
N ILE A 153 13.55 -6.65 -12.71
CA ILE A 153 14.98 -6.81 -12.46
C ILE A 153 15.30 -6.09 -11.15
N LEU A 154 15.97 -6.78 -10.23
CA LEU A 154 16.46 -6.20 -8.99
C LEU A 154 17.97 -6.02 -9.11
N VAL A 155 18.43 -4.80 -8.87
CA VAL A 155 19.85 -4.41 -8.95
C VAL A 155 20.30 -3.93 -7.58
N ASN A 156 21.57 -4.17 -7.25
CA ASN A 156 22.19 -3.78 -5.98
C ASN A 156 21.46 -4.40 -4.76
N THR A 157 21.11 -5.68 -4.87
CA THR A 157 20.52 -6.44 -3.77
C THR A 157 21.59 -6.90 -2.79
N THR A 158 21.31 -6.80 -1.50
CA THR A 158 22.04 -7.55 -0.48
C THR A 158 21.68 -9.05 -0.57
N GLU A 159 22.50 -9.92 0.02
CA GLU A 159 22.21 -11.36 0.09
C GLU A 159 20.86 -11.65 0.78
N GLN A 160 20.53 -10.86 1.81
CA GLN A 160 19.26 -10.99 2.51
C GLN A 160 18.07 -10.63 1.61
N GLU A 161 18.17 -9.54 0.85
CA GLU A 161 17.11 -9.12 -0.09
C GLU A 161 16.95 -10.10 -1.25
N ALA A 162 18.05 -10.69 -1.73
CA ALA A 162 17.99 -11.76 -2.72
C ALA A 162 17.21 -12.97 -2.19
N ASN A 163 17.44 -13.37 -0.93
CA ASN A 163 16.69 -14.43 -0.27
C ASN A 163 15.22 -14.07 -0.05
N TRP A 164 14.92 -12.81 0.32
CA TRP A 164 13.55 -12.31 0.41
C TRP A 164 12.83 -12.30 -0.94
N ALA A 165 13.51 -11.94 -2.03
CA ALA A 165 12.92 -11.96 -3.37
C ALA A 165 12.47 -13.38 -3.77
N ILE A 166 13.23 -14.41 -3.39
CA ILE A 166 12.89 -15.81 -3.64
C ILE A 166 11.67 -16.23 -2.80
N THR A 167 11.72 -15.98 -1.49
CA THR A 167 10.70 -16.43 -0.54
C THR A 167 9.37 -15.68 -0.69
N ALA A 168 9.43 -14.39 -1.00
CA ALA A 168 8.26 -13.53 -1.20
C ALA A 168 7.70 -13.55 -2.62
N LYS A 169 8.32 -14.30 -3.55
CA LYS A 169 7.90 -14.40 -4.95
C LYS A 169 6.39 -14.62 -5.13
N PRO A 170 5.71 -15.52 -4.38
CA PRO A 170 4.27 -15.72 -4.54
C PRO A 170 3.43 -14.46 -4.26
N TYR A 171 3.86 -13.63 -3.30
CA TYR A 171 3.18 -12.38 -2.98
C TYR A 171 3.43 -11.33 -4.06
N LEU A 172 4.67 -11.20 -4.53
CA LEU A 172 5.05 -10.28 -5.61
C LEU A 172 4.31 -10.62 -6.91
N ASP A 173 4.30 -11.89 -7.30
CA ASP A 173 3.58 -12.40 -8.48
C ASP A 173 2.09 -12.06 -8.40
N PHE A 174 1.43 -12.37 -7.28
CA PHE A 174 -0.01 -12.18 -7.15
C PHE A 174 -0.41 -10.70 -7.09
N LEU A 175 0.31 -9.88 -6.33
CA LEU A 175 -0.09 -8.49 -6.07
C LEU A 175 0.40 -7.49 -7.12
N THR A 176 1.36 -7.88 -7.96
CA THR A 176 1.93 -7.00 -8.99
C THR A 176 1.98 -7.62 -10.38
N HIS A 177 1.53 -8.86 -10.56
CA HIS A 177 1.60 -9.58 -11.84
C HIS A 177 3.04 -9.58 -12.40
N THR A 178 4.00 -10.10 -11.64
CA THR A 178 5.36 -10.27 -12.17
C THR A 178 5.43 -11.44 -13.14
N LYS A 179 6.05 -11.22 -14.30
CA LYS A 179 6.35 -12.26 -15.29
C LYS A 179 7.60 -13.06 -14.89
N SER A 180 8.60 -12.36 -14.39
CA SER A 180 9.87 -12.92 -13.92
C SER A 180 10.51 -11.95 -12.92
N ILE A 181 11.36 -12.47 -12.05
CA ILE A 181 12.21 -11.66 -11.17
C ILE A 181 13.64 -12.14 -11.41
N THR A 182 14.49 -11.23 -11.87
CA THR A 182 15.91 -11.49 -12.14
C THR A 182 16.76 -10.62 -11.23
N LEU A 183 17.82 -11.19 -10.66
CA LEU A 183 18.80 -10.43 -9.89
C LEU A 183 19.99 -10.11 -10.79
N LEU A 184 20.43 -8.86 -10.78
CA LEU A 184 21.65 -8.41 -11.47
C LEU A 184 22.64 -7.82 -10.46
N GLY A 185 23.92 -8.06 -10.72
CA GLY A 185 25.01 -7.40 -10.01
C GLY A 185 25.10 -5.91 -10.35
N ALA A 186 25.77 -5.14 -9.49
CA ALA A 186 25.88 -3.68 -9.63
C ALA A 186 26.53 -3.22 -10.96
N ASN A 187 27.34 -4.08 -11.58
CA ASN A 187 28.08 -3.77 -12.81
C ASN A 187 27.48 -4.42 -14.07
N ASP A 188 26.37 -5.16 -13.94
CA ASP A 188 25.74 -5.80 -15.09
C ASP A 188 25.04 -4.75 -15.97
N PRO A 189 25.08 -4.88 -17.31
CA PRO A 189 24.38 -3.97 -18.19
C PRO A 189 22.87 -4.07 -17.93
N THR A 190 22.25 -2.93 -17.62
CA THR A 190 20.81 -2.85 -17.40
C THR A 190 20.11 -2.40 -18.68
N PRO A 191 18.99 -3.04 -19.07
CA PRO A 191 18.19 -2.56 -20.18
C PRO A 191 17.50 -1.26 -19.80
N GLU A 192 17.08 -0.50 -20.81
CA GLU A 192 16.31 0.71 -20.58
C GLU A 192 14.99 0.42 -19.85
N SER A 193 14.88 0.97 -18.65
CA SER A 193 13.89 0.56 -17.64
C SER A 193 13.36 1.76 -16.87
N ALA A 194 12.11 1.68 -16.44
CA ALA A 194 11.63 2.53 -15.37
C ALA A 194 12.16 2.02 -14.02
N ILE A 195 12.53 2.94 -13.12
CA ILE A 195 13.26 2.64 -11.89
C ILE A 195 12.44 3.06 -10.66
N ALA A 196 12.42 2.20 -9.64
CA ALA A 196 11.96 2.53 -8.30
C ALA A 196 13.03 2.11 -7.28
N LEU A 197 13.28 2.98 -6.29
CA LEU A 197 14.23 2.70 -5.21
C LEU A 197 13.52 2.06 -4.01
N VAL A 198 14.18 1.08 -3.40
CA VAL A 198 13.81 0.49 -2.12
C VAL A 198 15.08 0.41 -1.26
N GLY A 199 15.33 1.46 -0.47
CA GLY A 199 16.65 1.65 0.14
C GLY A 199 17.69 1.87 -0.97
N ASP A 200 18.79 1.13 -0.91
CA ASP A 200 19.87 1.18 -1.91
C ASP A 200 19.60 0.24 -3.11
N MET A 201 18.61 -0.65 -3.01
CA MET A 201 18.20 -1.54 -4.09
C MET A 201 17.37 -0.79 -5.13
N GLN A 202 17.57 -1.13 -6.40
CA GLN A 202 16.75 -0.64 -7.51
C GLN A 202 15.86 -1.73 -8.07
N ILE A 203 14.59 -1.39 -8.31
CA ILE A 203 13.62 -2.18 -9.05
C ILE A 203 13.50 -1.61 -10.44
N LEU A 204 13.83 -2.40 -11.45
CA LEU A 204 13.78 -2.05 -12.86
C LEU A 204 12.65 -2.80 -13.55
N ILE A 205 11.85 -2.08 -14.34
CA ILE A 205 10.88 -2.65 -15.28
C ILE A 205 11.31 -2.29 -16.70
N PRO A 206 11.86 -3.25 -17.46
CA PRO A 206 12.23 -3.05 -18.86
C PRO A 206 11.02 -2.61 -19.68
N LEU A 207 11.13 -1.48 -20.37
CA LEU A 207 9.98 -0.85 -21.04
C LEU A 207 9.77 -1.35 -22.47
N ALA A 208 10.78 -2.00 -23.04
CA ALA A 208 10.73 -2.61 -24.36
C ALA A 208 9.53 -3.58 -24.48
N GLY A 209 8.65 -3.30 -25.46
CA GLY A 209 7.45 -4.10 -25.71
C GLY A 209 6.31 -3.93 -24.70
N LEU A 210 6.49 -3.11 -23.65
CA LEU A 210 5.43 -2.79 -22.69
C LEU A 210 4.65 -1.53 -23.10
N ILE A 211 5.29 -0.58 -23.79
CA ILE A 211 4.70 0.72 -24.12
C ILE A 211 4.77 0.96 -25.62
N ASP A 212 3.67 1.44 -26.20
CA ASP A 212 3.69 2.06 -27.53
C ASP A 212 4.05 3.54 -27.34
N LYS A 213 5.32 3.88 -27.61
CA LYS A 213 5.86 5.22 -27.46
C LYS A 213 5.03 6.27 -28.22
N ALA A 214 4.60 5.97 -29.44
CA ALA A 214 3.84 6.92 -30.26
C ALA A 214 2.44 7.15 -29.70
N ALA A 215 1.75 6.08 -29.29
CA ALA A 215 0.44 6.17 -28.67
C ALA A 215 0.51 6.91 -27.31
N GLU A 216 1.54 6.63 -26.51
CA GLU A 216 1.69 7.23 -25.18
C GLU A 216 2.05 8.72 -25.27
N LEU A 217 2.95 9.12 -26.16
CA LEU A 217 3.23 10.54 -26.41
C LEU A 217 1.98 11.28 -26.92
N LYS A 218 1.18 10.64 -27.78
CA LYS A 218 -0.08 11.24 -28.25
C LYS A 218 -1.07 11.43 -27.10
N ARG A 219 -1.18 10.44 -26.20
CA ARG A 219 -2.03 10.52 -25.00
C ARG A 219 -1.57 11.64 -24.06
N LEU A 220 -0.28 11.67 -23.72
CA LEU A 220 0.32 12.68 -22.85
C LEU A 220 0.15 14.09 -23.42
N ASN A 221 0.42 14.29 -24.72
CA ASN A 221 0.23 15.59 -25.36
C ASN A 221 -1.23 16.05 -25.34
N LYS A 222 -2.19 15.13 -25.52
CA LYS A 222 -3.62 15.46 -25.42
C LYS A 222 -4.01 15.88 -24.01
N GLU A 223 -3.47 15.21 -23.00
CA GLU A 223 -3.74 15.51 -21.59
C GLU A 223 -3.07 16.82 -21.14
N LEU A 224 -1.82 17.04 -21.56
CA LEU A 224 -1.11 18.30 -21.40
C LEU A 224 -1.87 19.47 -22.02
N LEU A 225 -2.39 19.31 -23.24
CA LEU A 225 -3.20 20.34 -23.88
C LEU A 225 -4.45 20.67 -23.05
N ARG A 226 -5.14 19.65 -22.50
CA ARG A 226 -6.30 19.86 -21.63
C ARG A 226 -5.92 20.64 -20.36
N LEU A 227 -4.88 20.20 -19.66
CA LEU A 227 -4.44 20.85 -18.42
C LEU A 227 -3.92 22.27 -18.66
N ARG A 228 -3.18 22.51 -19.74
CA ARG A 228 -2.73 23.86 -20.12
C ARG A 228 -3.91 24.79 -20.42
N ASN A 229 -4.94 24.32 -21.13
CA ASN A 229 -6.16 25.10 -21.37
C ASN A 229 -6.91 25.42 -20.06
N ASP A 230 -6.95 24.48 -19.11
CA ASP A 230 -7.56 24.72 -17.80
C ASP A 230 -6.73 25.69 -16.95
N LEU A 231 -5.40 25.58 -17.01
CA LEU A 231 -4.46 26.50 -16.36
C LEU A 231 -4.65 27.92 -16.89
N GLU A 232 -4.73 28.10 -18.22
CA GLU A 232 -5.04 29.40 -18.84
C GLU A 232 -6.36 30.00 -18.33
N ARG A 233 -7.41 29.18 -18.21
CA ARG A 233 -8.72 29.63 -17.70
C ARG A 233 -8.66 30.07 -16.23
N ILE A 234 -7.94 29.33 -15.38
CA ILE A 234 -7.79 29.68 -13.96
C ILE A 234 -6.93 30.92 -13.80
N ASN A 235 -5.81 31.00 -14.52
CA ASN A 235 -4.96 32.20 -14.53
C ASN A 235 -5.72 33.43 -15.03
N ALA A 236 -6.56 33.30 -16.06
CA ALA A 236 -7.39 34.41 -16.53
C ALA A 236 -8.39 34.89 -15.46
N LYS A 237 -8.95 33.98 -14.65
CA LYS A 237 -9.82 34.34 -13.52
C LYS A 237 -9.04 35.02 -12.39
N LEU A 238 -7.91 34.44 -11.99
CA LEU A 238 -7.10 34.94 -10.87
C LEU A 238 -6.36 36.24 -11.22
N ASN A 239 -6.02 36.48 -12.48
CA ASN A 239 -5.42 37.76 -12.92
C ASN A 239 -6.46 38.87 -13.14
N ASN A 240 -7.77 38.59 -13.03
CA ASN A 240 -8.81 39.60 -13.15
C ASN A 240 -9.01 40.32 -11.81
N PRO A 241 -8.66 41.62 -11.69
CA PRO A 241 -8.77 42.36 -10.44
C PRO A 241 -10.20 42.38 -9.89
N SER A 242 -11.20 42.47 -10.78
CA SER A 242 -12.62 42.46 -10.39
C SER A 242 -13.07 41.10 -9.85
N PHE A 243 -12.37 40.01 -10.14
CA PHE A 243 -12.68 38.70 -9.57
C PHE A 243 -12.09 38.58 -8.16
N ILE A 244 -10.83 39.00 -7.97
CA ILE A 244 -10.18 39.00 -6.64
C ILE A 244 -10.94 39.90 -5.66
N GLU A 245 -11.37 41.09 -6.11
CA GLU A 245 -12.03 42.06 -5.24
C GLU A 245 -13.49 41.70 -4.90
N LYS A 246 -14.20 40.99 -5.78
CA LYS A 246 -15.64 40.71 -5.62
C LYS A 246 -15.96 39.27 -5.23
N ALA A 247 -15.05 38.33 -5.43
CA ALA A 247 -15.31 36.93 -5.09
C ALA A 247 -15.12 36.68 -3.59
N PRO A 248 -15.92 35.78 -2.98
CA PRO A 248 -15.70 35.35 -1.60
C PRO A 248 -14.30 34.74 -1.42
N ALA A 249 -13.64 35.03 -0.28
CA ALA A 249 -12.29 34.55 0.01
C ALA A 249 -12.13 33.02 -0.15
N ALA A 250 -13.13 32.24 0.29
CA ALA A 250 -13.12 30.79 0.16
C ALA A 250 -13.08 30.31 -1.32
N VAL A 251 -13.68 31.05 -2.25
CA VAL A 251 -13.66 30.74 -3.68
C VAL A 251 -12.29 31.04 -4.27
N VAL A 252 -11.68 32.16 -3.87
CA VAL A 252 -10.33 32.54 -4.32
C VAL A 252 -9.29 31.53 -3.83
N THR A 253 -9.34 31.14 -2.55
CA THR A 253 -8.43 30.12 -1.99
C THR A 253 -8.59 28.77 -2.69
N LYS A 254 -9.83 28.37 -3.02
CA LYS A 254 -10.08 27.13 -3.76
C LYS A 254 -9.50 27.17 -5.18
N GLU A 255 -9.64 28.29 -5.90
CA GLU A 255 -9.07 28.44 -7.24
C GLU A 255 -7.53 28.52 -7.20
N GLN A 256 -6.93 29.12 -6.16
CA GLN A 256 -5.48 29.11 -5.94
C GLN A 256 -4.95 27.69 -5.64
N ALA A 257 -5.64 26.93 -4.79
CA ALA A 257 -5.28 25.54 -4.53
C ALA A 257 -5.37 24.69 -5.81
N ARG A 258 -6.42 24.91 -6.61
CA ARG A 258 -6.59 24.25 -7.91
C ARG A 258 -5.51 24.64 -8.92
N LEU A 259 -5.07 25.91 -8.94
CA LEU A 259 -3.96 26.35 -9.77
C LEU A 259 -2.66 25.60 -9.41
N ALA A 260 -2.37 25.48 -8.11
CA ALA A 260 -1.19 24.75 -7.64
C ALA A 260 -1.25 23.27 -8.05
N GLU A 261 -2.41 22.63 -7.87
CA GLU A 261 -2.63 21.23 -8.25
C GLU A 261 -2.45 20.99 -9.76
N ILE A 262 -3.05 21.84 -10.61
CA ILE A 262 -2.94 21.71 -12.06
C ILE A 262 -1.53 22.00 -12.55
N THR A 263 -0.85 23.01 -11.99
CA THR A 263 0.54 23.33 -12.32
C THR A 263 1.46 22.14 -12.06
N LEU A 264 1.36 21.54 -10.86
CA LEU A 264 2.10 20.32 -10.52
C LEU A 264 1.74 19.15 -11.46
N GLY A 265 0.46 19.02 -11.84
CA GLY A 265 0.01 18.03 -12.81
C GLY A 265 0.65 18.21 -14.19
N VAL A 266 0.78 19.44 -14.68
CA VAL A 266 1.45 19.76 -15.95
C VAL A 266 2.93 19.43 -15.88
N GLU A 267 3.63 19.87 -14.83
CA GLU A 267 5.06 19.60 -14.63
C GLU A 267 5.36 18.09 -14.62
N ASN A 268 4.54 17.32 -13.91
CA ASN A 268 4.67 15.87 -13.86
C ASN A 268 4.45 15.20 -15.23
N LEU A 269 3.43 15.62 -15.98
CA LEU A 269 3.18 15.07 -17.32
C LEU A 269 4.24 15.47 -18.34
N GLU A 270 4.83 16.66 -18.22
CA GLU A 270 5.95 17.10 -19.06
C GLU A 270 7.20 16.26 -18.76
N ALA A 271 7.55 16.08 -17.49
CA ALA A 271 8.65 15.22 -17.08
C ALA A 271 8.45 13.77 -17.56
N GLN A 272 7.21 13.26 -17.50
CA GLN A 272 6.87 11.95 -18.05
C GLN A 272 7.03 11.90 -19.56
N ALA A 273 6.55 12.91 -20.30
CA ALA A 273 6.67 12.95 -21.75
C ALA A 273 8.14 12.96 -22.20
N GLU A 274 9.01 13.70 -21.50
CA GLU A 274 10.46 13.69 -21.76
C GLU A 274 11.09 12.32 -21.48
N LYS A 275 10.72 11.65 -20.39
CA LYS A 275 11.15 10.27 -20.14
C LYS A 275 10.74 9.35 -21.27
N ILE A 276 9.47 9.39 -21.71
CA ILE A 276 8.99 8.56 -22.83
C ILE A 276 9.71 8.89 -24.15
N LYS A 277 10.10 10.15 -24.39
CA LYS A 277 10.88 10.53 -25.58
C LYS A 277 12.28 9.95 -25.57
N ALA A 278 12.88 9.77 -24.40
CA ALA A 278 14.22 9.21 -24.25
C ALA A 278 14.29 7.70 -24.52
N LEU A 279 13.18 6.97 -24.31
CA LEU A 279 13.00 5.53 -24.62
C LEU A 279 13.01 5.21 -26.12
#